data_AF-A0A2B7X3S6-F1
#
_entry.id   AF-A0A2B7X3S6-F1
#
_cell.length_a   1.000
_cell.length_b   1.000
_cell.length_c   1.000
_cell.angle_alpha   90.00
_cell.angle_beta   90.00
_cell.angle_gamma   90.00
#
_symmetry.space_group_name_H-M   'P 1'
#
loop_
_entity.id
_entity.type
_entity.pdbx_description
1 polymer ?
#
loop_
_entity_poly.entity_id
_entity_poly.type
_entity_poly.pdbx_seq_one_letter_code
_entity_poly.pdbx_strand_id
1 'polypeptide(L)'
;MGVLSSLCQLTLLFKMASAQIAKPPLMKNSDDLDPEFDAVLPAPQNYMYTRWSEVDIKACGIPTVRAWVESLYEKGHVHYCKNDFSIYNVTFTDCSEPWVVGRCALASKSREETFNLFARLPSSARGGISDLLHARFYPDMSYHSSQGNSAVFAGYFRPADGLKMLLRALHRGVPGIPIDEFEKAIEADSCVADEAASKALEDAIERGFAIAAYLKLVKTPPIDASCMSNQLKIFRAILDRQ
;
A
#
# COMPACT_ATOMS: atom_id res chain seq x y z
N MET A 1 2.92 -12.05 -59.92
CA MET A 1 3.42 -12.63 -58.66
C MET A 1 3.74 -11.49 -57.72
N GLY A 2 2.86 -11.23 -56.77
CA GLY A 2 2.94 -10.12 -55.85
C GLY A 2 1.63 -10.10 -55.07
N VAL A 3 1.68 -9.69 -53.81
CA VAL A 3 0.64 -9.77 -52.78
C VAL A 3 0.71 -11.08 -51.97
N LEU A 4 1.41 -11.01 -50.82
CA LEU A 4 1.07 -11.63 -49.52
C LEU A 4 2.28 -11.55 -48.59
N SER A 5 2.57 -10.39 -48.00
CA SER A 5 3.53 -10.32 -46.87
C SER A 5 3.30 -9.16 -45.90
N SER A 6 2.14 -8.49 -45.93
CA SER A 6 1.88 -7.31 -45.06
C SER A 6 0.58 -7.41 -44.26
N LEU A 7 0.28 -8.61 -43.73
CA LEU A 7 -0.87 -8.82 -42.82
C LEU A 7 -0.50 -9.46 -41.48
N CYS A 8 0.75 -9.91 -41.30
CA CYS A 8 1.21 -10.51 -40.03
C CYS A 8 1.78 -9.51 -39.01
N GLN A 9 1.89 -8.22 -39.33
CA GLN A 9 2.44 -7.22 -38.40
C GLN A 9 1.39 -6.37 -37.68
N LEU A 10 0.11 -6.48 -38.04
CA LEU A 10 -0.98 -5.71 -37.42
C LEU A 10 -1.64 -6.40 -36.21
N THR A 11 -1.36 -7.68 -35.95
CA THR A 11 -1.88 -8.42 -34.79
C THR A 11 -0.97 -8.36 -33.56
N LEU A 12 0.24 -7.81 -33.67
CA LEU A 12 1.18 -7.66 -32.54
C LEU A 12 1.11 -6.29 -31.84
N LEU A 13 0.37 -5.32 -32.37
CA LEU A 13 0.29 -3.95 -31.83
C LEU A 13 -1.01 -3.62 -31.07
N PHE A 14 -1.93 -4.59 -30.90
CA PHE A 14 -3.23 -4.39 -30.23
C PHE A 14 -3.45 -5.31 -29.01
N LYS A 15 -2.42 -5.59 -28.21
CA LYS A 15 -2.58 -6.25 -26.89
C LYS A 15 -2.05 -5.41 -25.72
N MET A 16 -2.22 -4.10 -25.79
CA MET A 16 -2.29 -3.24 -24.60
C MET A 16 -3.75 -2.89 -24.31
N ALA A 17 -4.66 -3.85 -24.52
CA ALA A 17 -5.96 -3.76 -23.90
C ALA A 17 -5.71 -4.01 -22.41
N SER A 18 -5.74 -2.94 -21.62
CA SER A 18 -6.05 -3.04 -20.19
C SER A 18 -7.20 -4.03 -20.08
N ALA A 19 -6.94 -5.22 -19.54
CA ALA A 19 -7.96 -6.23 -19.38
C ALA A 19 -8.97 -5.68 -18.36
N GLN A 20 -10.01 -5.02 -18.86
CA GLN A 20 -11.10 -4.55 -18.01
C GLN A 20 -11.73 -5.78 -17.38
N ILE A 21 -11.80 -5.77 -16.05
CA ILE A 21 -12.45 -6.83 -15.31
C ILE A 21 -13.95 -6.59 -15.43
N ALA A 22 -14.58 -7.22 -16.41
CA ALA A 22 -16.02 -7.11 -16.68
C ALA A 22 -16.87 -7.84 -15.63
N LYS A 23 -16.67 -7.55 -14.34
CA LYS A 23 -17.41 -8.07 -13.19
C LYS A 23 -18.06 -6.90 -12.45
N PRO A 24 -19.32 -7.05 -12.00
CA PRO A 24 -19.98 -6.02 -11.21
C PRO A 24 -19.23 -5.80 -9.88
N PRO A 25 -19.21 -4.57 -9.37
CA PRO A 25 -18.61 -4.27 -8.07
C PRO A 25 -19.53 -4.71 -6.92
N LEU A 26 -18.96 -5.22 -5.84
CA LEU A 26 -19.65 -5.54 -4.58
C LEU A 26 -20.19 -4.27 -3.91
N MET A 27 -19.41 -3.19 -3.95
CA MET A 27 -19.78 -1.89 -3.41
C MET A 27 -19.22 -0.75 -4.27
N LYS A 28 -19.70 0.48 -4.06
CA LYS A 28 -19.24 1.62 -4.85
C LYS A 28 -17.75 1.93 -4.62
N ASN A 29 -17.36 2.03 -3.36
CA ASN A 29 -15.98 2.34 -2.97
C ASN A 29 -15.62 1.59 -1.67
N SER A 30 -14.59 0.75 -1.70
CA SER A 30 -14.12 0.05 -0.49
C SER A 30 -13.53 0.98 0.57
N ASP A 31 -13.15 2.21 0.22
CA ASP A 31 -12.69 3.23 1.19
C ASP A 31 -13.81 3.70 2.15
N ASP A 32 -15.07 3.38 1.83
CA ASP A 32 -16.22 3.63 2.71
C ASP A 32 -16.18 2.75 3.97
N LEU A 33 -15.35 1.68 4.00
CA LEU A 33 -15.16 0.77 5.14
C LEU A 33 -14.08 1.23 6.12
N ASP A 34 -13.39 2.33 5.82
CA ASP A 34 -12.26 2.81 6.62
C ASP A 34 -12.63 3.21 8.05
N PRO A 35 -13.77 3.86 8.34
CA PRO A 35 -14.18 4.13 9.71
C PRO A 35 -14.32 2.87 10.56
N GLU A 36 -14.86 1.79 9.98
CA GLU A 36 -15.00 0.50 10.66
C GLU A 36 -13.66 -0.20 10.84
N PHE A 37 -12.73 -0.08 9.87
CA PHE A 37 -11.35 -0.52 10.05
C PHE A 37 -10.67 0.21 11.20
N ASP A 38 -10.74 1.55 11.20
CA ASP A 38 -10.12 2.40 12.22
C ASP A 38 -10.62 2.02 13.62
N ALA A 39 -11.90 1.64 13.74
CA ALA A 39 -12.51 1.24 15.01
C ALA A 39 -12.03 -0.12 15.54
N VAL A 40 -11.55 -1.03 14.68
CA VAL A 40 -11.09 -2.37 15.09
C VAL A 40 -9.58 -2.51 15.13
N LEU A 41 -8.82 -1.58 14.55
CA LEU A 41 -7.37 -1.57 14.66
C LEU A 41 -6.95 -1.39 16.12
N PRO A 42 -5.93 -2.14 16.59
CA PRO A 42 -5.50 -2.04 17.98
C PRO A 42 -4.91 -0.65 18.26
N ALA A 43 -4.76 -0.34 19.54
CA ALA A 43 -4.01 0.84 19.94
C ALA A 43 -2.55 0.77 19.44
N PRO A 44 -1.89 1.91 19.18
CA PRO A 44 -0.47 1.93 18.85
C PRO A 44 0.34 1.21 19.93
N GLN A 45 1.20 0.29 19.53
CA GLN A 45 2.16 -0.32 20.43
C GLN A 45 3.20 0.69 20.89
N ASN A 46 3.85 0.40 22.03
CA ASN A 46 4.98 1.18 22.50
C ASN A 46 6.18 1.00 21.54
N TYR A 47 6.91 2.10 21.33
CA TYR A 47 8.13 2.11 20.55
C TYR A 47 9.17 3.03 21.18
N MET A 48 10.42 2.75 20.86
CA MET A 48 11.54 3.66 21.08
C MET A 48 11.97 4.23 19.75
N TYR A 49 12.53 5.44 19.76
CA TYR A 49 13.11 5.99 18.55
C TYR A 49 14.39 6.77 18.83
N THR A 50 15.31 6.74 17.88
CA THR A 50 16.52 7.56 17.86
C THR A 50 16.58 8.35 16.56
N ARG A 51 16.85 9.64 16.66
CA ARG A 51 17.00 10.50 15.49
C ARG A 51 18.41 10.32 14.92
N TRP A 52 18.51 10.16 13.61
CA TRP A 52 19.80 10.12 12.91
C TRP A 52 20.49 11.49 12.95
N SER A 53 21.79 11.45 13.21
CA SER A 53 22.69 12.58 13.03
C SER A 53 23.09 12.73 11.55
N GLU A 54 23.74 13.84 11.20
CA GLU A 54 24.32 14.00 9.85
C GLU A 54 25.38 12.93 9.54
N VAL A 55 26.07 12.42 10.57
CA VAL A 55 27.07 11.36 10.42
C VAL A 55 26.39 10.05 10.02
N ASP A 56 25.27 9.71 10.68
CA ASP A 56 24.50 8.52 10.37
C ASP A 56 23.96 8.57 8.94
N ILE A 57 23.42 9.72 8.52
CA ILE A 57 22.91 9.91 7.15
C ILE A 57 24.04 9.71 6.11
N LYS A 58 25.24 10.25 6.36
CA LYS A 58 26.38 10.10 5.46
C LYS A 58 26.92 8.68 5.42
N ALA A 59 26.90 7.97 6.54
CA ALA A 59 27.42 6.61 6.66
C ALA A 59 26.47 5.56 6.08
N CYS A 60 25.18 5.65 6.41
CA CYS A 60 24.17 4.66 6.02
C CYS A 60 23.54 4.96 4.65
N GLY A 61 23.52 6.23 4.22
CA GLY A 61 22.72 6.67 3.10
C GLY A 61 21.22 6.72 3.44
N ILE A 62 20.42 7.23 2.51
CA ILE A 62 18.95 7.26 2.61
C ILE A 62 18.35 6.18 1.71
N PRO A 63 17.10 5.72 1.96
CA PRO A 63 16.38 4.92 0.98
C PRO A 63 16.34 5.60 -0.39
N THR A 64 16.58 4.83 -1.45
CA THR A 64 16.74 5.35 -2.82
C THR A 64 15.42 5.56 -3.56
N VAL A 65 14.29 5.36 -2.88
CA VAL A 65 12.96 5.61 -3.44
C VAL A 65 12.82 7.09 -3.76
N ARG A 66 12.23 7.38 -4.93
CA ARG A 66 12.22 8.72 -5.52
C ARG A 66 11.73 9.81 -4.55
N ALA A 67 10.67 9.56 -3.80
CA ALA A 67 10.13 10.52 -2.84
C ALA A 67 11.12 10.91 -1.73
N TRP A 68 12.00 10.00 -1.30
CA TRP A 68 13.06 10.30 -0.33
C TRP A 68 14.10 11.26 -0.90
N VAL A 69 14.53 11.00 -2.13
CA VAL A 69 15.49 11.85 -2.86
C VAL A 69 14.88 13.24 -3.10
N GLU A 70 13.62 13.29 -3.56
CA GLU A 70 12.88 14.53 -3.78
C GLU A 70 12.73 15.35 -2.49
N SER A 71 12.47 14.71 -1.36
CA SER A 71 12.34 15.39 -0.07
C SER A 71 13.63 16.07 0.40
N LEU A 72 14.80 15.51 0.07
CA LEU A 72 16.09 15.99 0.57
C LEU A 72 16.87 16.85 -0.43
N TYR A 73 16.72 16.61 -1.73
CA TYR A 73 17.64 17.15 -2.73
C TYR A 73 16.97 17.97 -3.83
N GLU A 74 15.71 17.74 -4.17
CA GLU A 74 15.06 18.38 -5.32
C GLU A 74 14.33 19.67 -4.95
N LYS A 75 15.06 20.79 -4.93
CA LYS A 75 14.47 22.12 -4.69
C LYS A 75 13.33 22.41 -5.68
N GLY A 76 12.19 22.80 -5.14
CA GLY A 76 10.99 23.13 -5.93
C GLY A 76 10.01 21.97 -6.10
N HIS A 77 10.39 20.73 -5.76
CA HIS A 77 9.44 19.62 -5.72
C HIS A 77 8.46 19.77 -4.55
N VAL A 78 7.23 19.26 -4.70
CA VAL A 78 6.19 19.34 -3.67
C VAL A 78 6.61 18.65 -2.35
N HIS A 79 7.42 17.60 -2.46
CA HIS A 79 7.94 16.86 -1.31
C HIS A 79 9.17 17.50 -0.64
N TYR A 80 9.78 18.52 -1.26
CA TYR A 80 11.04 19.10 -0.79
C TYR A 80 10.91 19.72 0.61
N CYS A 81 11.77 19.25 1.52
CA CYS A 81 11.70 19.57 2.94
C CYS A 81 13.06 19.49 3.66
N LYS A 82 14.19 19.65 2.94
CA LYS A 82 15.54 19.40 3.45
C LYS A 82 15.84 19.93 4.87
N ASN A 83 15.52 21.20 5.13
CA ASN A 83 15.86 21.86 6.41
C ASN A 83 15.00 21.39 7.59
N ASP A 84 13.82 20.87 7.29
CA ASP A 84 12.81 20.41 8.24
C ASP A 84 12.71 18.87 8.24
N PHE A 85 13.63 18.20 7.56
CA PHE A 85 13.65 16.75 7.41
C PHE A 85 14.34 16.09 8.60
N SER A 86 13.81 14.95 9.02
CA SER A 86 14.40 14.12 10.06
C SER A 86 14.26 12.64 9.69
N ILE A 87 15.30 11.87 9.98
CA ILE A 87 15.29 10.41 9.86
C ILE A 87 15.38 9.82 11.25
N TYR A 88 14.60 8.77 11.51
CA TYR A 88 14.54 8.08 12.78
C TYR A 88 14.73 6.60 12.57
N ASN A 89 15.45 5.96 13.48
CA ASN A 89 15.29 4.53 13.75
C ASN A 89 14.14 4.39 14.74
N VAL A 90 13.11 3.63 14.38
CA VAL A 90 11.95 3.34 15.25
C VAL A 90 11.94 1.86 15.56
N THR A 91 12.06 1.49 16.83
CA THR A 91 12.11 0.10 17.28
C THR A 91 10.87 -0.20 18.12
N PHE A 92 10.14 -1.25 17.74
CA PHE A 92 8.97 -1.73 18.47
C PHE A 92 9.37 -2.79 19.49
N THR A 93 8.62 -2.94 20.58
CA THR A 93 8.97 -3.90 21.63
C THR A 93 8.94 -5.36 21.19
N ASP A 94 8.23 -5.67 20.10
CA ASP A 94 8.07 -7.01 19.55
C ASP A 94 8.92 -7.27 18.29
N CYS A 95 9.81 -6.34 17.93
CA CYS A 95 10.73 -6.46 16.79
C CYS A 95 12.09 -5.84 17.13
N SER A 96 13.17 -6.62 17.01
CA SER A 96 14.53 -6.14 17.31
C SER A 96 15.10 -5.20 16.24
N GLU A 97 14.63 -5.31 14.99
CA GLU A 97 15.15 -4.52 13.88
C GLU A 97 14.45 -3.15 13.81
N PRO A 98 15.21 -2.04 13.85
CA PRO A 98 14.64 -0.71 13.73
C PRO A 98 14.14 -0.45 12.32
N TRP A 99 13.04 0.28 12.24
CA TRP A 99 12.53 0.85 11.00
C TRP A 99 13.17 2.19 10.70
N VAL A 100 13.45 2.43 9.42
CA VAL A 100 13.88 3.75 8.96
C VAL A 100 12.65 4.59 8.65
N VAL A 101 12.41 5.63 9.45
CA VAL A 101 11.28 6.55 9.24
C VAL A 101 11.77 7.96 8.92
N GLY A 102 11.49 8.41 7.71
CA GLY A 102 11.71 9.77 7.24
C GLY A 102 10.48 10.62 7.49
N ARG A 103 10.68 11.83 8.01
CA ARG A 103 9.59 12.78 8.21
C ARG A 103 10.02 14.20 7.89
N CYS A 104 9.19 14.87 7.11
CA CYS A 104 9.20 16.32 6.99
C CYS A 104 8.41 16.98 8.13
N ALA A 105 8.97 17.99 8.80
CA ALA A 105 8.25 18.70 9.86
C ALA A 105 7.05 19.51 9.36
N LEU A 106 7.05 19.89 8.08
CA LEU A 106 5.96 20.56 7.37
C LEU A 106 4.92 19.59 6.79
N ALA A 107 5.03 18.28 7.06
CA ALA A 107 4.00 17.32 6.69
C ALA A 107 2.74 17.50 7.56
N SER A 108 1.60 17.02 7.07
CA SER A 108 0.27 17.29 7.66
C SER A 108 0.06 16.67 9.06
N LYS A 109 0.84 15.64 9.40
CA LYS A 109 0.76 14.87 10.64
C LYS A 109 2.02 15.01 11.47
N SER A 110 1.83 14.97 12.77
CA SER A 110 2.93 14.93 13.74
C SER A 110 3.79 13.68 13.57
N ARG A 111 4.98 13.70 14.18
CA ARG A 111 5.87 12.53 14.21
C ARG A 111 5.19 11.34 14.88
N GLU A 112 4.52 11.60 15.99
CA GLU A 112 3.82 10.59 16.76
C GLU A 112 2.68 9.97 15.95
N GLU A 113 1.87 10.77 15.25
CA GLU A 113 0.83 10.24 14.35
C GLU A 113 1.41 9.37 13.22
N THR A 114 2.55 9.75 12.64
CA THR A 114 3.25 8.94 11.62
C THR A 114 3.74 7.62 12.18
N PHE A 115 4.38 7.61 13.36
CA PHE A 115 4.85 6.37 13.98
C PHE A 115 3.67 5.48 14.40
N ASN A 116 2.63 6.10 14.94
CA ASN A 116 1.41 5.43 15.39
C ASN A 116 0.66 4.73 14.24
N LEU A 117 0.83 5.17 13.00
CA LEU A 117 0.20 4.53 11.84
C LEU A 117 0.59 3.05 11.73
N PHE A 118 1.88 2.74 11.87
CA PHE A 118 2.39 1.36 11.76
C PHE A 118 2.60 0.67 13.11
N ALA A 119 2.67 1.43 14.20
CA ALA A 119 2.64 0.89 15.55
C ALA A 119 1.36 0.09 15.85
N ARG A 120 0.28 0.32 15.10
CA ARG A 120 -0.99 -0.41 15.19
C ARG A 120 -0.99 -1.74 14.45
N LEU A 121 -0.02 -2.00 13.58
CA LEU A 121 0.02 -3.26 12.84
C LEU A 121 0.64 -4.37 13.73
N PRO A 122 0.38 -5.65 13.46
CA PRO A 122 1.14 -6.73 14.11
C PRO A 122 2.60 -6.76 13.63
N SER A 123 3.49 -7.47 14.35
CA SER A 123 4.91 -7.54 14.00
C SER A 123 5.17 -8.21 12.64
N SER A 124 4.43 -9.28 12.31
CA SER A 124 4.49 -9.97 11.02
C SER A 124 4.15 -9.05 9.85
N ALA A 125 3.03 -8.34 10.00
CA ALA A 125 2.60 -7.25 9.15
C ALA A 125 3.69 -6.18 9.00
N ARG A 126 4.25 -5.70 10.11
CA ARG A 126 5.34 -4.74 10.08
C ARG A 126 6.55 -5.22 9.24
N GLY A 127 6.94 -6.48 9.32
CA GLY A 127 8.07 -7.01 8.54
C GLY A 127 7.96 -6.82 7.01
N GLY A 128 6.76 -6.56 6.48
CA GLY A 128 6.54 -6.23 5.06
C GLY A 128 7.02 -4.83 4.64
N ILE A 129 7.29 -3.91 5.57
CA ILE A 129 7.72 -2.53 5.30
C ILE A 129 9.16 -2.32 5.81
N SER A 130 10.06 -1.92 4.92
CA SER A 130 11.47 -1.63 5.25
C SER A 130 11.68 -0.20 5.75
N ASP A 131 10.95 0.74 5.18
CA ASP A 131 11.06 2.16 5.50
C ASP A 131 9.74 2.89 5.24
N LEU A 132 9.58 4.00 5.93
CA LEU A 132 8.41 4.86 5.87
C LEU A 132 8.82 6.31 5.66
N LEU A 133 8.26 6.98 4.67
CA LEU A 133 8.40 8.41 4.48
C LEU A 133 7.05 9.11 4.70
N HIS A 134 7.01 10.08 5.60
CA HIS A 134 5.97 11.10 5.61
C HIS A 134 6.49 12.42 5.01
N ALA A 135 6.20 12.63 3.73
CA ALA A 135 6.65 13.76 2.95
C ALA A 135 5.73 14.98 3.09
N ARG A 136 6.27 16.15 2.74
CA ARG A 136 5.47 17.36 2.52
C ARG A 136 4.53 17.13 1.33
N PHE A 137 3.33 17.71 1.39
CA PHE A 137 2.43 17.75 0.24
C PHE A 137 1.62 19.03 0.17
N TYR A 138 0.83 19.17 -0.89
CA TYR A 138 -0.16 20.23 -0.97
C TYR A 138 -1.18 20.09 0.17
N PRO A 139 -1.65 21.22 0.75
CA PRO A 139 -2.76 21.21 1.69
C PRO A 139 -3.98 20.51 1.09
N ASP A 140 -4.76 19.83 1.94
CA ASP A 140 -6.05 19.18 1.58
C ASP A 140 -5.98 18.08 0.51
N MET A 141 -4.78 17.68 0.10
CA MET A 141 -4.56 16.52 -0.76
C MET A 141 -3.93 15.39 0.04
N SER A 142 -4.12 14.15 -0.41
CA SER A 142 -3.42 12.98 0.08
C SER A 142 -2.68 12.29 -1.05
N TYR A 143 -1.55 11.69 -0.71
CA TYR A 143 -0.76 10.87 -1.61
C TYR A 143 -0.20 9.69 -0.83
N HIS A 144 -0.55 8.48 -1.27
CA HIS A 144 -0.08 7.23 -0.69
C HIS A 144 0.53 6.39 -1.79
N SER A 145 1.76 5.94 -1.61
CA SER A 145 2.49 5.15 -2.60
C SER A 145 3.38 4.12 -1.91
N SER A 146 3.61 3.00 -2.58
CA SER A 146 4.62 2.02 -2.19
C SER A 146 5.59 1.79 -3.34
N GLN A 147 6.85 1.55 -3.03
CA GLN A 147 7.85 1.08 -3.99
C GLN A 147 8.67 -0.02 -3.33
N GLY A 148 8.47 -1.27 -3.73
CA GLY A 148 8.98 -2.42 -2.98
C GLY A 148 8.41 -2.42 -1.56
N ASN A 149 9.29 -2.51 -0.57
CA ASN A 149 8.95 -2.49 0.85
C ASN A 149 8.96 -1.06 1.46
N SER A 150 9.18 -0.02 0.66
CA SER A 150 9.10 1.37 1.13
C SER A 150 7.67 1.88 1.05
N ALA A 151 7.20 2.49 2.14
CA ALA A 151 5.90 3.15 2.22
C ALA A 151 6.06 4.68 2.19
N VAL A 152 5.27 5.36 1.37
CA VAL A 152 5.27 6.83 1.26
C VAL A 152 3.86 7.34 1.53
N PHE A 153 3.78 8.26 2.48
CA PHE A 153 2.59 9.06 2.76
C PHE A 153 2.93 10.53 2.58
N ALA A 154 1.97 11.28 2.08
CA ALA A 154 2.03 12.73 2.03
C ALA A 154 0.60 13.28 2.17
N GLY A 155 0.44 14.40 2.87
CA GLY A 155 -0.89 14.94 3.13
C GLY A 155 -1.66 14.12 4.16
N TYR A 156 -2.99 14.14 4.13
CA TYR A 156 -3.80 13.47 5.16
C TYR A 156 -3.77 11.93 5.03
N PHE A 157 -3.78 11.24 6.17
CA PHE A 157 -3.98 9.79 6.25
C PHE A 157 -4.79 9.41 7.50
N ARG A 158 -5.44 8.24 7.41
CA ARG A 158 -6.19 7.53 8.45
C ARG A 158 -5.41 6.28 8.91
N PRO A 159 -5.70 5.73 10.09
CA PRO A 159 -5.12 4.46 10.54
C PRO A 159 -5.27 3.31 9.51
N ALA A 160 -6.43 3.18 8.86
CA ALA A 160 -6.69 2.20 7.81
C ALA A 160 -5.71 2.29 6.64
N ASP A 161 -5.19 3.48 6.32
CA ASP A 161 -4.23 3.66 5.23
C ASP A 161 -2.90 2.95 5.53
N GLY A 162 -2.53 2.80 6.80
CA GLY A 162 -1.35 2.03 7.22
C GLY A 162 -1.50 0.54 6.89
N LEU A 163 -2.68 -0.03 7.17
CA LEU A 163 -3.01 -1.40 6.81
C LEU A 163 -3.02 -1.58 5.29
N LYS A 164 -3.69 -0.69 4.55
CA LYS A 164 -3.72 -0.76 3.07
C LYS A 164 -2.32 -0.66 2.47
N MET A 165 -1.47 0.21 3.00
CA MET A 165 -0.09 0.35 2.53
C MET A 165 0.72 -0.92 2.77
N LEU A 166 0.54 -1.55 3.92
CA LEU A 166 1.10 -2.87 4.14
C LEU A 166 0.58 -3.89 3.12
N LEU A 167 -0.72 -3.97 2.89
CA LEU A 167 -1.29 -4.92 1.93
C LEU A 167 -0.69 -4.71 0.53
N ARG A 168 -0.45 -3.46 0.12
CA ARG A 168 0.28 -3.11 -1.11
C ARG A 168 1.72 -3.59 -1.10
N ALA A 169 2.42 -3.44 0.01
CA ALA A 169 3.80 -3.94 0.14
C ALA A 169 3.86 -5.47 0.11
N LEU A 170 2.90 -6.17 0.70
CA LEU A 170 2.78 -7.63 0.63
C LEU A 170 2.42 -8.11 -0.78
N HIS A 171 1.64 -7.34 -1.54
CA HIS A 171 1.41 -7.64 -2.95
C HIS A 171 2.73 -7.58 -3.75
N ARG A 172 3.59 -6.59 -3.44
CA ARG A 172 4.86 -6.34 -4.15
C ARG A 172 6.07 -7.09 -3.57
N GLY A 173 5.96 -7.69 -2.38
CA GLY A 173 7.03 -8.42 -1.68
C GLY A 173 6.53 -9.62 -0.85
N VAL A 174 7.26 -10.74 -0.90
CA VAL A 174 7.00 -12.06 -0.24
C VAL A 174 5.79 -12.83 -0.80
N PRO A 175 5.94 -14.12 -1.16
CA PRO A 175 5.98 -14.67 -2.54
C PRO A 175 5.05 -14.04 -3.62
N GLY A 176 4.52 -12.84 -3.43
CA GLY A 176 3.57 -12.19 -4.31
C GLY A 176 2.20 -12.86 -4.27
N ILE A 177 1.23 -12.20 -4.90
CA ILE A 177 -0.05 -12.84 -5.22
C ILE A 177 0.16 -13.67 -6.49
N PRO A 178 -0.27 -14.95 -6.53
CA PRO A 178 -0.20 -15.76 -7.74
C PRO A 178 -1.17 -15.21 -8.79
N ILE A 179 -0.67 -14.33 -9.66
CA ILE A 179 -1.49 -13.53 -10.59
C ILE A 179 -2.39 -14.42 -11.45
N ASP A 180 -1.85 -15.47 -12.06
CA ASP A 180 -2.63 -16.39 -12.91
C ASP A 180 -3.74 -17.11 -12.14
N GLU A 181 -3.54 -17.42 -10.86
CA GLU A 181 -4.56 -18.03 -10.00
C GLU A 181 -5.62 -16.98 -9.61
N PHE A 182 -5.19 -15.75 -9.39
CA PHE A 182 -6.08 -14.64 -9.04
C PHE A 182 -6.98 -14.24 -10.21
N GLU A 183 -6.46 -14.19 -11.44
CA GLU A 183 -7.28 -13.95 -12.64
C GLU A 183 -8.34 -15.04 -12.81
N LYS A 184 -7.99 -16.31 -12.63
CA LYS A 184 -8.96 -17.43 -12.65
C LYS A 184 -10.01 -17.29 -11.54
N ALA A 185 -9.62 -16.80 -10.37
CA ALA A 185 -10.54 -16.56 -9.28
C ALA A 185 -11.52 -15.44 -9.61
N ILE A 186 -11.07 -14.34 -10.23
CA ILE A 186 -11.93 -13.27 -10.75
C ILE A 186 -12.91 -13.85 -11.79
N GLU A 187 -12.44 -14.67 -12.73
CA GLU A 187 -13.30 -15.29 -13.74
C GLU A 187 -14.39 -16.18 -13.13
N ALA A 188 -14.05 -16.94 -12.10
CA ALA A 188 -14.96 -17.84 -11.38
C ALA A 188 -15.95 -17.11 -10.45
N ASP A 189 -15.63 -15.89 -10.02
CA ASP A 189 -16.48 -15.09 -9.15
C ASP A 189 -17.51 -14.26 -9.92
N SER A 190 -18.61 -13.89 -9.26
CA SER A 190 -19.66 -13.08 -9.86
C SER A 190 -19.49 -11.58 -9.62
N CYS A 191 -18.56 -11.16 -8.75
CA CYS A 191 -18.27 -9.76 -8.48
C CYS A 191 -16.77 -9.52 -8.18
N VAL A 192 -16.39 -8.24 -8.10
CA VAL A 192 -15.11 -7.75 -7.54
C VAL A 192 -15.36 -6.75 -6.43
N ALA A 193 -14.32 -6.31 -5.72
CA ALA A 193 -14.46 -5.49 -4.52
C ALA A 193 -15.24 -4.18 -4.73
N ASP A 194 -14.85 -3.35 -5.70
CA ASP A 194 -15.49 -2.07 -5.96
C ASP A 194 -15.36 -1.60 -7.42
N GLU A 195 -15.86 -0.40 -7.72
CA GLU A 195 -15.85 0.14 -9.10
C GLU A 195 -14.45 0.33 -9.68
N ALA A 196 -13.43 0.54 -8.85
CA ALA A 196 -12.05 0.63 -9.31
C ALA A 196 -11.52 -0.77 -9.67
N ALA A 197 -11.81 -1.76 -8.82
CA ALA A 197 -11.48 -3.16 -9.08
C ALA A 197 -12.06 -3.71 -10.39
N SER A 198 -13.22 -3.21 -10.84
CA SER A 198 -13.79 -3.58 -12.15
C SER A 198 -13.01 -3.03 -13.35
N LYS A 199 -12.05 -2.13 -13.16
CA LYS A 199 -11.36 -1.43 -14.25
C LYS A 199 -9.96 -1.94 -14.50
N ALA A 200 -9.25 -2.36 -13.45
CA ALA A 200 -7.86 -2.79 -13.54
C ALA A 200 -7.55 -3.94 -12.57
N LEU A 201 -6.66 -4.83 -12.99
CA LEU A 201 -6.22 -5.97 -12.18
C LEU A 201 -5.49 -5.55 -10.90
N GLU A 202 -4.67 -4.51 -10.96
CA GLU A 202 -3.98 -3.97 -9.78
C GLU A 202 -5.00 -3.46 -8.74
N ASP A 203 -6.03 -2.73 -9.19
CA ASP A 203 -7.13 -2.31 -8.31
C ASP A 203 -7.91 -3.52 -7.77
N ALA A 204 -8.18 -4.54 -8.58
CA ALA A 204 -8.87 -5.74 -8.09
C ALA A 204 -8.08 -6.47 -6.99
N ILE A 205 -6.75 -6.50 -7.13
CA ILE A 205 -5.87 -7.00 -6.09
C ILE A 205 -5.97 -6.14 -4.83
N GLU A 206 -5.66 -4.84 -4.92
CA GLU A 206 -5.58 -3.97 -3.74
C GLU A 206 -6.91 -3.90 -2.99
N ARG A 207 -8.00 -3.68 -3.72
CA ARG A 207 -9.35 -3.51 -3.17
C ARG A 207 -9.89 -4.84 -2.67
N GLY A 208 -9.64 -5.95 -3.39
CA GLY A 208 -9.99 -7.29 -2.93
C GLY A 208 -9.27 -7.70 -1.66
N PHE A 209 -7.98 -7.33 -1.54
CA PHE A 209 -7.20 -7.61 -0.35
C PHE A 209 -7.70 -6.82 0.86
N ALA A 210 -8.09 -5.56 0.65
CA ALA A 210 -8.73 -4.74 1.66
C ALA A 210 -10.05 -5.38 2.14
N ILE A 211 -10.93 -5.84 1.24
CA ILE A 211 -12.15 -6.57 1.64
C ILE A 211 -11.81 -7.84 2.44
N ALA A 212 -10.81 -8.61 2.04
CA ALA A 212 -10.40 -9.80 2.78
C ALA A 212 -9.91 -9.47 4.20
N ALA A 213 -9.10 -8.42 4.35
CA ALA A 213 -8.64 -7.94 5.65
C ALA A 213 -9.81 -7.42 6.51
N TYR A 214 -10.77 -6.72 5.89
CA TYR A 214 -11.98 -6.23 6.56
C TYR A 214 -12.78 -7.37 7.19
N LEU A 215 -13.08 -8.39 6.40
CA LEU A 215 -13.83 -9.57 6.84
C LEU A 215 -13.10 -10.38 7.92
N LYS A 216 -11.77 -10.28 7.99
CA LYS A 216 -10.96 -10.94 9.03
C LYS A 216 -10.94 -10.15 10.35
N LEU A 217 -10.91 -8.82 10.28
CA LEU A 217 -10.74 -7.95 11.45
C LEU A 217 -12.08 -7.54 12.08
N VAL A 218 -13.11 -7.29 11.27
CA VAL A 218 -14.43 -6.86 11.75
C VAL A 218 -15.28 -8.07 12.09
N LYS A 219 -15.68 -8.21 13.36
CA LYS A 219 -16.39 -9.39 13.88
C LYS A 219 -17.76 -9.64 13.23
N THR A 220 -18.47 -8.57 12.89
CA THR A 220 -19.82 -8.62 12.30
C THR A 220 -19.86 -7.65 11.11
N PRO A 221 -19.21 -8.00 9.99
CA PRO A 221 -19.13 -7.10 8.84
C PRO A 221 -20.53 -6.95 8.20
N PRO A 222 -20.98 -5.73 7.87
CA PRO A 222 -22.30 -5.47 7.30
C PRO A 222 -22.36 -5.73 5.78
N ILE A 223 -21.37 -6.43 5.22
CA ILE A 223 -21.27 -6.72 3.79
C ILE A 223 -21.29 -8.24 3.55
N ASP A 224 -22.02 -8.67 2.52
CA ASP A 224 -21.97 -10.04 2.02
C ASP A 224 -21.05 -10.11 0.80
N ALA A 225 -19.81 -10.57 1.01
CA ALA A 225 -18.81 -10.72 -0.04
C ALA A 225 -18.78 -12.12 -0.67
N SER A 226 -19.86 -12.92 -0.52
CA SER A 226 -19.93 -14.28 -1.07
C SER A 226 -19.77 -14.33 -2.60
N CYS A 227 -20.13 -13.26 -3.31
CA CYS A 227 -19.96 -13.14 -4.76
C CYS A 227 -18.49 -13.15 -5.24
N MET A 228 -17.53 -12.86 -4.35
CA MET A 228 -16.09 -12.87 -4.62
C MET A 228 -15.34 -13.96 -3.82
N SER A 229 -16.02 -15.07 -3.53
CA SER A 229 -15.50 -16.10 -2.63
C SER A 229 -14.18 -16.74 -3.08
N ASN A 230 -13.91 -16.85 -4.38
CA ASN A 230 -12.66 -17.45 -4.87
C ASN A 230 -11.49 -16.49 -4.72
N GLN A 231 -11.67 -15.20 -5.01
CA GLN A 231 -10.69 -14.16 -4.72
C GLN A 231 -10.36 -14.13 -3.22
N LEU A 232 -11.39 -14.19 -2.35
CA LEU A 232 -11.20 -14.18 -0.90
C LEU A 232 -10.41 -15.38 -0.38
N LYS A 233 -10.53 -16.57 -0.98
CA LYS A 233 -9.73 -17.74 -0.59
C LYS A 233 -8.23 -17.48 -0.77
N ILE A 234 -7.84 -16.86 -1.88
CA ILE A 234 -6.45 -16.52 -2.17
C ILE A 234 -5.92 -15.53 -1.11
N PHE A 235 -6.65 -14.43 -0.89
CA PHE A 235 -6.22 -13.41 0.06
C PHE A 235 -6.16 -13.92 1.50
N ARG A 236 -7.15 -14.70 1.95
CA ARG A 236 -7.15 -15.29 3.29
C ARG A 236 -5.95 -16.20 3.52
N ALA A 237 -5.61 -17.03 2.54
CA ALA A 237 -4.43 -17.89 2.63
C ALA A 237 -3.12 -17.09 2.82
N ILE A 238 -3.05 -15.86 2.32
CA ILE A 238 -1.90 -14.96 2.56
C ILE A 238 -2.00 -14.33 3.95
N LEU A 239 -3.17 -13.79 4.32
CA LEU A 239 -3.39 -13.16 5.63
C LEU A 239 -3.24 -14.13 6.80
N ASP A 240 -3.47 -15.43 6.61
CA ASP A 240 -3.39 -16.45 7.66
C ASP A 240 -1.95 -16.96 7.89
N ARG A 241 -1.02 -16.63 6.98
CA ARG A 241 0.42 -16.90 7.15
C ARG A 241 1.14 -15.81 7.95
N GLN A 242 0.47 -14.69 8.19
CA GLN A 242 0.97 -13.52 8.93
C GLN A 242 0.40 -13.54 10.35
#